data_AF-A0A841GNT4-F1
#
_entry.id   AF-A0A841GNT4-F1
#
_cell.length_a   1.000
_cell.length_b   1.000
_cell.length_c   1.000
_cell.angle_alpha   90.00
_cell.angle_beta   90.00
_cell.angle_gamma   90.00
#
_symmetry.space_group_name_H-M   'P 1'
#
loop_
_entity.id
_entity.type
_entity.pdbx_description
1 polymer ?
#
loop_
_entity_poly.entity_id
_entity_poly.type
_entity_poly.pdbx_seq_one_letter_code
_entity_poly.pdbx_strand_id
1 'polypeptide(L)' 'MARLFLLPFLLALGWTLWLVYNQIPFSQGRKGYYWIIAGTGVMVGFFTLMLWITR' A
#
# COMPACT_ATOMS: atom_id res chain seq x y z
N MET A 1 10.03 15.71 3.54
CA MET A 1 10.33 14.27 3.56
C MET A 1 9.14 13.35 3.86
N ALA A 2 7.95 13.82 4.26
CA ALA A 2 6.82 12.94 4.65
C ALA A 2 5.87 12.48 3.52
N ARG A 3 6.16 12.74 2.24
CA ARG A 3 5.18 12.52 1.14
C ARG A 3 4.95 11.05 0.80
N LEU A 4 5.93 10.17 1.07
CA LEU A 4 5.83 8.73 0.79
C LEU A 4 4.88 7.99 1.75
N PHE A 5 4.51 8.59 2.88
CA PHE A 5 3.52 8.01 3.79
C PHE A 5 2.10 8.03 3.21
N LEU A 6 1.81 8.96 2.29
CA LEU A 6 0.50 9.08 1.65
C LEU A 6 0.28 8.03 0.55
N LEU A 7 1.34 7.39 0.06
CA LEU A 7 1.28 6.40 -1.00
C LEU A 7 0.39 5.18 -0.65
N PRO A 8 0.56 4.50 0.50
CA PRO A 8 -0.36 3.42 0.89
C PRO A 8 -1.79 3.91 1.06
N PHE A 9 -1.99 5.13 1.54
CA PHE A 9 -3.32 5.71 1.73
C PHE A 9 -4.03 5.99 0.40
N LEU A 10 -3.32 6.57 -0.57
CA LEU A 10 -3.82 6.82 -1.93
C LEU A 10 -4.12 5.51 -2.66
N LEU A 11 -3.24 4.50 -2.54
CA LEU A 11 -3.47 3.17 -3.13
C LEU A 11 -4.68 2.47 -2.51
N ALA A 12 -4.83 2.55 -1.19
CA ALA A 12 -6.00 2.00 -0.49
C ALA A 12 -7.30 2.71 -0.92
N LEU A 13 -7.29 4.03 -1.04
CA LEU A 13 -8.43 4.81 -1.55
C LEU A 13 -8.78 4.41 -2.99
N GLY A 14 -7.79 4.32 -3.88
CA GLY A 14 -8.00 3.89 -5.26
C GLY A 14 -8.61 2.48 -5.34
N TRP A 15 -8.11 1.55 -4.53
CA TRP A 15 -8.66 0.19 -4.46
C TRP A 15 -10.08 0.18 -3.90
N THR A 16 -10.37 1.01 -2.89
CA THR A 16 -11.72 1.17 -2.33
C THR A 16 -12.70 1.67 -3.38
N LEU A 17 -12.33 2.74 -4.10
CA LEU A 17 -13.16 3.32 -5.17
C LEU A 17 -13.41 2.31 -6.29
N TRP A 18 -12.40 1.51 -6.65
CA TRP A 18 -12.55 0.46 -7.64
C TRP A 18 -13.52 -0.64 -7.20
N LEU A 19 -13.45 -1.08 -5.94
CA LEU A 19 -14.41 -2.06 -5.38
C LEU A 19 -15.84 -1.51 -5.37
N VAL A 20 -16.01 -0.25 -4.95
CA VAL A 20 -17.31 0.41 -4.90
C VAL A 20 -17.88 0.59 -6.31
N TYR A 21 -17.08 1.04 -7.27
CA TYR A 21 -17.50 1.23 -8.66
C TYR A 21 -17.96 -0.07 -9.32
N ASN A 22 -17.28 -1.18 -9.05
CA ASN A 22 -17.65 -2.50 -9.57
C ASN A 22 -18.66 -3.26 -8.69
N GLN A 23 -19.19 -2.64 -7.63
CA GLN A 23 -20.06 -3.27 -6.63
C GLN A 23 -19.50 -4.58 -6.06
N ILE A 24 -18.17 -4.70 -6.00
CA ILE A 24 -17.51 -5.88 -5.45
C ILE A 24 -17.58 -5.78 -3.93
N PRO A 25 -18.14 -6.79 -3.24
CA PRO A 25 -18.21 -6.78 -1.79
C PRO A 25 -16.79 -6.73 -1.19
N PHE A 26 -16.62 -5.89 -0.17
CA PHE A 26 -15.33 -5.69 0.51
C PHE A 26 -14.69 -7.01 0.94
N SER A 27 -15.48 -8.02 1.30
CA SER A 27 -15.01 -9.36 1.68
C SER A 27 -14.19 -10.06 0.59
N GLN A 28 -14.50 -9.82 -0.68
CA GLN A 28 -13.73 -10.32 -1.84
C GLN A 28 -12.54 -9.40 -2.15
N GLY A 29 -12.70 -8.08 -1.97
CA GLY A 29 -11.66 -7.08 -2.20
C GLY A 29 -10.50 -7.06 -1.19
N ARG A 30 -10.60 -7.80 -0.06
CA ARG A 30 -9.56 -7.83 1.00
C ARG A 30 -8.16 -8.15 0.49
N LYS A 31 -8.05 -9.00 -0.53
CA LYS A 31 -6.76 -9.41 -1.09
C LYS A 31 -5.95 -8.23 -1.64
N GLY A 32 -6.61 -7.23 -2.24
CA GLY A 32 -5.91 -6.06 -2.75
C GLY A 32 -5.31 -5.18 -1.65
N TYR A 33 -5.98 -5.04 -0.51
CA TYR A 33 -5.40 -4.35 0.64
C TYR A 33 -4.17 -5.06 1.20
N TYR A 34 -4.18 -6.40 1.24
CA TYR A 34 -2.99 -7.17 1.63
C TYR A 34 -1.82 -6.94 0.68
N TRP A 35 -2.07 -6.86 -0.64
CA TRP A 35 -1.03 -6.52 -1.62
C TRP A 35 -0.48 -5.11 -1.44
N ILE A 36 -1.33 -4.13 -1.13
CA ILE A 36 -0.90 -2.75 -0.86
C ILE A 36 -0.01 -2.70 0.38
N ILE A 37 -0.40 -3.38 1.47
CA ILE A 37 0.39 -3.45 2.71
C ILE A 37 1.71 -4.19 2.47
N ALA A 38 1.69 -5.33 1.78
CA ALA A 38 2.89 -6.09 1.48
C ALA A 38 3.87 -5.29 0.61
N GLY A 39 3.38 -4.68 -0.48
CA GLY A 39 4.21 -3.87 -1.38
C GLY A 39 4.83 -2.66 -0.69
N THR A 40 4.04 -1.92 0.08
CA THR A 40 4.56 -0.77 0.84
C THR A 40 5.48 -1.19 1.98
N GLY A 41 5.21 -2.29 2.66
CA GLY A 41 6.09 -2.87 3.67
C GLY A 41 7.45 -3.30 3.10
N VAL A 42 7.47 -3.92 1.92
CA VAL A 42 8.70 -4.26 1.20
C VAL A 42 9.51 -3.00 0.87
N MET A 43 8.87 -1.95 0.35
CA MET A 43 9.55 -0.69 0.05
C MET A 43 10.17 -0.04 1.30
N VAL A 44 9.42 0.00 2.41
CA VAL A 44 9.91 0.53 3.69
C VAL A 44 11.09 -0.29 4.20
N GLY A 45 10.97 -1.62 4.17
CA GLY A 45 12.05 -2.53 4.55
C GLY A 45 13.31 -2.30 3.72
N PHE A 46 13.17 -2.22 2.40
CA PHE A 46 14.26 -1.95 1.47
C PHE A 46 14.96 -0.62 1.73
N PHE A 47 14.21 0.48 1.87
CA PHE A 47 14.79 1.79 2.17
C PHE A 47 15.47 1.82 3.55
N THR A 48 14.88 1.16 4.54
CA THR A 48 15.50 1.02 5.88
C THR A 48 16.83 0.28 5.79
N LEU A 49 16.88 -0.80 5.00
CA LEU A 49 18.10 -1.57 4.75
C LEU A 49 19.16 -0.73 4.04
N MET A 50 18.78 0.04 3.02
CA MET A 50 19.70 0.95 2.33
C MET A 50 20.28 2.00 3.26
N LEU A 51 19.45 2.61 4.12
CA LEU A 51 19.91 3.57 5.12
C LEU A 51 20.87 2.93 6.12
N TRP A 52 20.65 1.67 6.48
CA TRP A 52 21.53 0.94 7.38
C TRP A 52 22.88 0.62 6.73
N ILE A 53 22.90 0.20 5.46
CA ILE A 53 24.13 -0.11 4.71
C ILE A 53 24.95 1.16 4.40
N THR A 54 24.28 2.30 4.19
CA THR A 54 24.94 3.57 3.84
C THR A 54 25.52 4.28 5.07
N ARG A 55 25.24 3.77 6.27
CA ARG A 55 25.75 4.28 7.55
C ARG A 55 27.09 3.67 7.89
#